data_AF-A0A7S0J917-F1
#
_entry.id   AF-A0A7S0J917-F1
#
_cell.length_a   1.000
_cell.length_b   1.000
_cell.length_c   1.000
_cell.angle_alpha   90.00
_cell.angle_beta   90.00
_cell.angle_gamma   90.00
#
_symmetry.space_group_name_H-M   'P 1'
#
loop_
_entity.id
_entity.type
_entity.pdbx_description
1 polymer ?
#
loop_
_entity_poly.entity_id
_entity_poly.type
_entity_poly.pdbx_seq_one_letter_code
_entity_poly.pdbx_strand_id
1 'polypeptide(L)'
;MQGSMQGQETCHTATPADICYTHILWAQVKGLESHPEWYPNLSSSSRFEDIQRLFASNRERFGRYKCTWPPCAVPAWEDPRVNSRNKAEPRATFVPFADE
;
A
#
# COMPACT_ATOMS: atom_id res chain seq x y z
N MET A 1 11.94 -10.79 28.06
CA MET A 1 10.54 -10.37 27.85
C MET A 1 10.40 -9.92 26.40
N GLN A 2 10.02 -10.83 25.49
CA GLN A 2 9.80 -10.49 24.08
C GLN A 2 8.30 -10.54 23.83
N GLY A 3 7.66 -9.37 23.77
CA GLY A 3 6.26 -9.21 23.41
C GLY A 3 6.13 -9.25 21.89
N SER A 4 5.87 -10.43 21.35
CA SER A 4 5.57 -10.63 19.93
C SER A 4 4.17 -10.07 19.65
N MET A 5 4.13 -8.88 19.08
CA MET A 5 2.92 -8.21 18.63
C MET A 5 2.17 -9.11 17.64
N GLN A 6 0.87 -9.23 17.86
CA GLN A 6 -0.05 -10.13 17.19
C GLN A 6 -0.17 -9.88 15.68
N GLY A 7 -0.33 -10.99 14.93
CA GLY A 7 -0.79 -11.02 13.55
C GLY A 7 -0.96 -12.46 13.06
N GLN A 8 -1.97 -13.15 13.59
CA GLN A 8 -2.36 -14.52 13.18
C GLN A 8 -2.57 -14.59 11.66
N GLU A 9 -1.64 -15.21 10.94
CA GLU A 9 -1.66 -16.15 9.79
C GLU A 9 -2.86 -16.18 8.80
N THR A 10 -3.78 -15.23 8.83
CA THR A 10 -4.97 -15.16 7.98
C THR A 10 -5.04 -13.78 7.36
N CYS A 11 -4.98 -13.73 6.04
CA CYS A 11 -5.29 -12.53 5.29
C CYS A 11 -6.82 -12.39 5.21
N HIS A 12 -7.31 -11.16 5.22
CA HIS A 12 -8.73 -10.89 5.01
C HIS A 12 -8.85 -9.59 4.26
N THR A 13 -9.41 -9.61 3.05
CA THR A 13 -9.73 -8.37 2.34
C THR A 13 -11.00 -7.79 2.94
N ALA A 14 -10.94 -6.53 3.39
CA ALA A 14 -12.08 -5.89 4.01
C ALA A 14 -13.28 -5.91 3.06
N THR A 15 -14.43 -6.34 3.56
CA THR A 15 -15.69 -6.41 2.82
C THR A 15 -16.60 -5.28 3.27
N PRO A 16 -17.65 -4.89 2.52
CA PRO A 16 -18.60 -3.86 2.96
C PRO A 16 -19.30 -4.16 4.30
N ALA A 17 -19.23 -5.39 4.80
CA ALA A 17 -19.68 -5.73 6.15
C ALA A 17 -18.69 -5.32 7.25
N ASP A 18 -17.42 -5.07 6.91
CA ASP A 18 -16.35 -4.66 7.82
C ASP A 18 -16.31 -3.14 8.00
N ILE A 19 -16.14 -2.69 9.25
CA ILE A 19 -15.95 -1.26 9.56
C ILE A 19 -14.70 -0.70 8.84
N CYS A 20 -13.67 -1.54 8.71
CA CYS A 20 -12.44 -1.20 7.99
C CYS A 20 -12.72 -0.76 6.54
N TYR A 21 -13.68 -1.39 5.85
CA TYR A 21 -13.99 -1.12 4.45
C TYR A 21 -14.48 0.31 4.21
N THR A 22 -15.42 0.79 5.02
CA THR A 22 -15.96 2.16 4.89
C THR A 22 -14.88 3.21 5.09
N HIS A 23 -13.95 2.97 6.03
CA HIS A 23 -12.84 3.89 6.27
C HIS A 23 -11.79 3.85 5.16
N ILE A 24 -11.53 2.68 4.58
CA ILE A 24 -10.65 2.56 3.42
C ILE A 24 -11.26 3.32 2.24
N LEU A 25 -12.54 3.10 1.95
CA LEU A 25 -13.24 3.82 0.88
C LEU A 25 -13.20 5.33 1.09
N TRP A 26 -13.51 5.79 2.30
CA TRP A 26 -13.43 7.21 2.62
C TRP A 26 -12.02 7.76 2.44
N ALA A 27 -11.00 7.03 2.87
CA ALA A 27 -9.62 7.42 2.66
C ALA A 27 -9.27 7.50 1.17
N GLN A 28 -9.78 6.58 0.36
CA GLN A 28 -9.56 6.57 -1.09
C GLN A 28 -10.20 7.77 -1.78
N VAL A 29 -11.47 8.06 -1.46
CA VAL A 29 -12.26 9.09 -2.17
C VAL A 29 -12.11 10.50 -1.60
N LYS A 30 -11.71 10.64 -0.33
CA LYS A 30 -11.66 11.92 0.37
C LYS A 30 -10.39 12.09 1.18
N GLY A 31 -9.94 11.06 1.90
CA GLY A 31 -8.77 11.16 2.77
C GLY A 31 -7.50 11.52 2.00
N LEU A 32 -7.24 10.89 0.85
CA LEU A 32 -6.04 11.16 0.05
C LEU A 32 -6.02 12.57 -0.55
N GLU A 33 -7.19 13.10 -0.93
CA GLU A 33 -7.31 14.47 -1.44
C GLU A 33 -7.24 15.51 -0.34
N SER A 34 -7.87 15.24 0.81
CA SER A 34 -7.99 16.21 1.91
C SER A 34 -6.78 16.21 2.84
N HIS A 35 -6.14 15.05 3.00
CA HIS A 35 -5.07 14.80 3.97
C HIS A 35 -3.98 13.87 3.38
N PRO A 36 -3.28 14.29 2.31
CA PRO A 36 -2.20 13.48 1.72
C PRO A 36 -1.09 13.17 2.74
N GLU A 37 -0.89 14.03 3.74
CA GLU A 37 0.09 13.84 4.82
C GLU A 37 -0.24 12.66 5.76
N TRP A 38 -1.46 12.14 5.71
CA TRP A 38 -1.86 10.98 6.50
C TRP A 38 -1.47 9.66 5.86
N TYR A 39 -1.24 9.70 4.54
CA TYR A 39 -1.11 8.53 3.68
C TYR A 39 0.20 8.61 2.88
N PRO A 40 1.37 8.55 3.55
CA PRO A 40 2.65 8.65 2.87
C PRO A 40 2.83 7.49 1.89
N ASN A 41 3.24 7.79 0.65
CA ASN A 41 3.38 6.83 -0.46
C ASN A 41 2.06 6.25 -0.98
N LEU A 42 0.92 6.83 -0.61
CA LEU A 42 -0.35 6.58 -1.27
C LEU A 42 -0.77 7.84 -2.06
N SER A 43 -1.41 7.64 -3.19
CA SER A 43 -1.97 8.69 -4.03
C SER A 43 -3.40 8.34 -4.39
N SER A 44 -4.14 9.24 -5.03
CA SER A 44 -5.50 8.97 -5.52
C SER A 44 -5.59 7.78 -6.48
N SER A 45 -4.45 7.30 -7.04
CA SER A 45 -4.37 6.10 -7.86
C SER A 45 -4.00 4.83 -7.08
N SER A 46 -3.84 4.92 -5.75
CA SER A 46 -3.60 3.76 -4.89
C SER A 46 -4.82 2.85 -4.81
N ARG A 47 -4.56 1.55 -4.67
CA ARG A 47 -5.61 0.53 -4.60
C ARG A 47 -6.18 0.42 -3.19
N PHE A 48 -7.33 -0.23 -3.12
CA PHE A 48 -8.00 -0.55 -1.87
C PHE A 48 -7.09 -1.35 -0.92
N GLU A 49 -6.34 -2.33 -1.44
CA GLU A 49 -5.43 -3.14 -0.63
C GLU A 49 -4.27 -2.32 -0.04
N ASP A 50 -3.86 -1.25 -0.70
CA ASP A 50 -2.73 -0.42 -0.27
C ASP A 50 -3.07 0.37 0.98
N ILE A 51 -4.27 0.94 0.97
CA ILE A 51 -4.83 1.66 2.10
C ILE A 51 -5.09 0.69 3.25
N GLN A 52 -5.66 -0.49 2.97
CA GLN A 52 -5.86 -1.53 3.99
C GLN A 52 -4.53 -1.94 4.64
N ARG A 53 -3.48 -2.14 3.84
CA ARG A 53 -2.15 -2.51 4.33
C ARG A 53 -1.58 -1.42 5.23
N LEU A 54 -1.70 -0.15 4.85
CA LEU A 54 -1.28 0.97 5.69
C LEU A 54 -2.02 0.99 7.03
N PHE A 55 -3.33 0.71 7.03
CA PHE A 55 -4.15 0.74 8.24
C PHE A 55 -3.79 -0.44 9.16
N ALA A 56 -3.54 -1.61 8.58
CA ALA A 56 -3.11 -2.79 9.31
C ALA A 56 -1.70 -2.64 9.90
N SER A 57 -0.77 -2.02 9.16
CA SER A 57 0.60 -1.78 9.60
C SER A 57 0.72 -0.63 10.61
N ASN A 58 -0.16 0.36 10.56
CA ASN A 58 -0.08 1.57 11.40
C ASN A 58 -1.22 1.63 12.42
N ARG A 59 -1.25 0.64 13.34
CA ARG A 59 -2.28 0.52 14.38
C ARG A 59 -2.31 1.67 15.37
N GLU A 60 -1.20 2.37 15.56
CA GLU A 60 -1.15 3.54 16.45
C GLU A 60 -2.08 4.66 15.94
N ARG A 61 -2.07 4.90 14.62
CA ARG A 61 -2.91 5.93 13.98
C ARG A 61 -4.29 5.41 13.57
N PHE A 62 -4.33 4.19 13.06
CA PHE A 62 -5.50 3.62 12.37
C PHE A 62 -6.15 2.45 13.12
N GLY A 63 -5.69 2.10 14.33
CA GLY A 63 -6.25 1.01 15.13
C GLY A 63 -7.73 1.16 15.45
N ARG A 64 -8.22 2.42 15.50
CA ARG A 64 -9.65 2.77 15.64
C ARG A 64 -10.52 2.25 14.49
N TYR A 65 -9.96 1.99 13.32
CA TYR A 65 -10.68 1.51 12.14
C TYR A 65 -10.79 -0.02 12.08
N LYS A 66 -10.32 -0.73 13.11
CA LYS A 66 -10.40 -2.19 13.25
C LYS A 66 -9.86 -2.98 12.04
N CYS A 67 -8.92 -2.38 11.31
CA CYS A 67 -8.18 -3.06 10.25
C CYS A 67 -7.09 -3.93 10.88
N THR A 68 -7.48 -5.10 11.37
CA THR A 68 -6.56 -6.01 12.08
C THR A 68 -5.75 -6.87 11.11
N TRP A 69 -6.31 -7.14 9.92
CA TRP A 69 -5.78 -8.10 8.96
C TRP A 69 -5.13 -7.42 7.75
N PRO A 70 -4.00 -7.95 7.26
CA PRO A 70 -3.47 -7.54 5.97
C PRO A 70 -4.41 -7.98 4.84
N PRO A 71 -4.44 -7.24 3.72
CA PRO A 71 -5.17 -7.69 2.53
C PRO A 71 -4.61 -9.04 2.06
N CYS A 72 -5.48 -9.89 1.52
CA CYS A 72 -5.01 -11.10 0.86
C CYS A 72 -4.10 -10.75 -0.32
N ALA A 73 -3.09 -11.60 -0.55
CA ALA A 73 -2.06 -11.34 -1.52
C ALA A 73 -2.70 -11.10 -2.89
N VAL A 74 -2.66 -9.84 -3.35
CA VAL A 74 -2.63 -9.59 -4.78
C VAL A 74 -1.35 -10.22 -5.32
N PRO A 75 -1.39 -10.96 -6.42
CA PRO A 75 -0.19 -11.52 -6.99
C PRO A 75 0.86 -10.41 -7.21
N ALA A 76 2.11 -10.67 -6.81
CA ALA A 76 3.19 -9.69 -6.85
C ALA A 76 3.49 -9.15 -8.27
N TRP A 77 3.00 -9.83 -9.31
CA TRP A 77 3.11 -9.41 -10.72
C TRP A 77 2.06 -8.37 -11.13
N GLU A 78 1.00 -8.17 -10.34
CA GLU A 78 -0.04 -7.15 -10.56
C GLU A 78 0.23 -5.87 -9.76
N ASP A 79 1.25 -5.85 -8.91
CA ASP A 79 1.62 -4.70 -8.08
C ASP A 79 2.69 -3.83 -8.78
N PRO A 80 2.33 -2.63 -9.27
CA PRO A 80 3.28 -1.74 -9.94
C PRO A 80 4.43 -1.28 -9.03
N ARG A 81 4.30 -1.37 -7.69
CA ARG A 81 5.35 -1.00 -6.74
C ARG A 81 6.41 -2.10 -6.60
N VAL A 82 6.01 -3.36 -6.76
CA VAL A 82 6.94 -4.51 -6.77
C VAL A 82 7.68 -4.57 -8.09
N ASN A 83 6.97 -4.36 -9.20
CA ASN A 83 7.58 -4.33 -10.53
C ASN A 83 8.49 -3.10 -10.75
N SER A 84 8.37 -2.06 -9.92
CA SER A 84 9.25 -0.89 -10.01
C SER A 84 10.70 -1.17 -9.56
N ARG A 85 10.96 -2.21 -8.75
CA ARG A 85 12.35 -2.69 -8.51
C ARG A 85 12.94 -3.43 -9.71
N ASN A 86 12.09 -3.92 -10.61
CA ASN A 86 12.47 -4.52 -11.88
C ASN A 86 12.28 -3.56 -13.06
N LYS A 87 12.05 -2.26 -12.82
CA LYS A 87 12.45 -1.25 -13.81
C LYS A 87 13.97 -1.23 -13.81
N ALA A 88 14.57 -2.17 -14.53
CA ALA A 88 15.79 -1.84 -15.26
C ALA A 88 15.46 -0.55 -16.00
N GLU A 89 16.08 0.56 -15.58
CA GLU A 89 16.12 1.75 -16.40
C GLU A 89 16.50 1.32 -17.81
N PRO A 90 15.91 1.90 -18.88
CA PRO A 90 16.55 1.80 -20.18
C PRO A 90 17.93 2.41 -20.00
N ARG A 91 18.94 1.54 -19.90
CA ARG A 91 20.34 1.92 -19.82
C ARG A 91 20.56 2.85 -21.00
N ALA A 92 20.65 4.15 -20.76
CA ALA A 92 20.97 5.11 -21.80
C ALA A 92 22.29 4.62 -22.37
N THR A 93 22.24 4.07 -23.59
CA THR A 93 23.42 3.60 -24.30
C THR A 93 24.32 4.80 -24.42
N PHE A 94 25.41 4.78 -23.66
CA PHE A 94 26.50 5.73 -23.82
C PHE A 94 27.08 5.46 -25.21
N VAL A 95 26.63 6.23 -26.20
CA VAL A 95 27.25 6.27 -27.52
C VAL A 95 28.52 7.10 -27.34
N PRO A 96 29.72 6.51 -27.44
CA PRO A 96 30.91 7.34 -27.64
C PRO A 96 30.77 7.94 -29.03
N PHE A 97 30.47 9.23 -29.10
CA PHE A 97 30.66 10.00 -30.32
C PHE A 97 32.18 10.07 -30.53
N ALA A 98 32.65 9.23 -31.45
CA ALA A 98 33.91 9.49 -32.14
C ALA A 98 33.72 10.78 -32.94
N ASP A 99 34.60 11.75 -32.74
CA ASP A 99 34.80 12.86 -33.66
C ASP A 99 36.28 13.24 -33.65
N GLU A 100 36.92 12.90 -34.78
CA GLU A 100 38.23 13.28 -35.34
C GLU A 100 39.54 13.09 -34.54
#